data_AF-A0A969VSH3-F1
#
_entry.id   AF-A0A969VSH3-F1
#
_cell.length_a   1.000
_cell.length_b   1.000
_cell.length_c   1.000
_cell.angle_alpha   90.00
_cell.angle_beta   90.00
_cell.angle_gamma   90.00
#
_symmetry.space_group_name_H-M   'P 1'
#
loop_
_entity.id
_entity.type
_entity.pdbx_description
1 polymer ?
#
loop_
_entity_poly.entity_id
_entity_poly.type
_entity_poly.pdbx_seq_one_letter_code
_entity_poly.pdbx_strand_id
1 'polypeptide(L)'
;KKNNFRFYNQKYEININEWLMVQVSFVGPMLGQLHYFYKFNKGKSEYAENRFLDLAKKIYEYLDIQLSKNKYLACDEYTIADIATFPWLCRHEWHGIGIKKYKNLSRWYEEISKRPAVIKGYDPENLGEKIPLVS
;
A
#
# COMPACT_ATOMS: atom_id res chain seq x y z
N LYS A 1 17.75 4.70 -33.36
CA LYS A 1 17.06 5.43 -32.26
C LYS A 1 17.06 4.53 -31.04
N LYS A 2 17.86 4.82 -30.00
CA LYS A 2 17.80 4.06 -28.74
C LYS A 2 16.48 4.39 -28.07
N ASN A 3 15.57 3.43 -27.99
CA ASN A 3 14.39 3.55 -27.14
C ASN A 3 14.89 3.61 -25.70
N ASN A 4 14.93 4.81 -25.13
CA ASN A 4 15.06 5.00 -23.68
C ASN A 4 13.72 4.57 -23.06
N PHE A 5 13.47 3.27 -22.99
CA PHE A 5 12.38 2.72 -22.19
C PHE A 5 12.71 2.98 -20.73
N ARG A 6 12.15 4.08 -20.19
CA ARG A 6 12.19 4.39 -18.77
C ARG A 6 10.79 4.28 -18.22
N PHE A 7 10.68 3.61 -17.08
CA PHE A 7 9.41 3.36 -16.42
C PHE A 7 8.81 4.63 -15.78
N TYR A 8 9.62 5.66 -15.50
CA TYR A 8 9.20 6.91 -14.86
C TYR A 8 10.21 8.07 -15.07
N ASN A 9 9.81 9.27 -14.66
CA ASN A 9 10.57 10.52 -14.80
C ASN A 9 11.91 10.47 -14.03
N GLN A 10 13.00 10.84 -14.69
CA GLN A 10 14.36 10.82 -14.12
C GLN A 10 14.49 11.76 -12.92
N LYS A 11 13.71 12.86 -12.88
CA LYS A 11 13.76 13.84 -11.79
C LYS A 11 13.52 13.20 -10.41
N TYR A 12 12.69 12.15 -10.35
CA TYR A 12 12.29 11.50 -9.11
C TYR A 12 12.74 10.04 -9.03
N GLU A 13 13.68 9.61 -9.90
CA GLU A 13 14.07 8.22 -10.04
C GLU A 13 14.56 7.59 -8.72
N ILE A 14 15.38 8.32 -7.97
CA ILE A 14 15.91 7.86 -6.68
C ILE A 14 14.76 7.65 -5.68
N ASN A 15 13.92 8.67 -5.48
CA ASN A 15 12.80 8.57 -4.53
C ASN A 15 11.82 7.45 -4.90
N ILE A 16 11.52 7.27 -6.20
CA ILE A 16 10.64 6.21 -6.67
C ILE A 16 11.24 4.85 -6.35
N ASN A 17 12.53 4.66 -6.61
CA ASN A 17 13.24 3.42 -6.29
C ASN A 17 13.33 3.15 -4.79
N GLU A 18 13.60 4.17 -3.99
CA GLU A 18 13.61 4.06 -2.53
C GLU A 18 12.25 3.55 -2.01
N TRP A 19 11.14 4.14 -2.47
CA TRP A 19 9.81 3.71 -2.04
C TRP A 19 9.40 2.34 -2.58
N LEU A 20 9.87 1.95 -3.77
CA LEU A 20 9.72 0.56 -4.24
C LEU A 20 10.50 -0.41 -3.35
N MET A 21 11.72 -0.08 -2.95
CA MET A 21 12.50 -0.91 -2.04
C MET A 21 11.83 -1.02 -0.68
N VAL A 22 11.26 0.07 -0.15
CA VAL A 22 10.43 0.03 1.07
C VAL A 22 9.22 -0.89 0.88
N GLN A 23 8.54 -0.81 -0.26
CA GLN A 23 7.39 -1.68 -0.55
C GLN A 23 7.79 -3.16 -0.56
N VAL A 24 8.83 -3.52 -1.31
CA VAL A 24 9.28 -4.91 -1.51
C VAL A 24 9.91 -5.50 -0.25
N SER A 25 10.63 -4.71 0.53
CA SER A 25 11.38 -5.20 1.71
C SER A 25 10.61 -5.12 3.02
N PHE A 26 9.64 -4.21 3.14
CA PHE A 26 8.96 -3.93 4.41
C PHE A 26 7.45 -4.03 4.30
N VAL A 27 6.80 -3.23 3.44
CA VAL A 27 5.33 -3.18 3.39
C VAL A 27 4.73 -4.53 3.01
N GLY A 28 5.17 -5.10 1.89
CA GLY A 28 4.65 -6.38 1.39
C GLY A 28 4.93 -7.53 2.36
N PRO A 29 6.21 -7.80 2.73
CA PRO A 29 6.54 -8.91 3.62
C PRO A 29 5.82 -8.84 4.96
N MET A 30 5.77 -7.68 5.63
CA MET A 30 5.17 -7.60 6.96
C MET A 30 3.64 -7.71 6.92
N LEU A 31 2.98 -7.11 5.93
CA LEU A 31 1.53 -7.27 5.76
C LEU A 31 1.17 -8.71 5.34
N GLY A 32 2.02 -9.37 4.54
CA GLY A 32 1.86 -10.79 4.22
C GLY A 32 1.95 -11.70 5.45
N GLN A 33 2.90 -11.44 6.35
CA GLN A 33 2.99 -12.16 7.62
C GLN A 33 1.78 -11.86 8.52
N LEU A 34 1.28 -10.62 8.53
CA LEU A 34 0.03 -10.29 9.22
C LEU A 34 -1.15 -11.09 8.65
N HIS A 35 -1.28 -11.19 7.33
CA HIS A 35 -2.33 -12.02 6.72
C HIS A 35 -2.22 -13.47 7.19
N TYR A 36 -1.01 -14.02 7.19
CA TYR A 36 -0.79 -15.40 7.60
C TYR A 36 -1.17 -15.63 9.07
N PHE A 37 -0.58 -14.88 10.01
CA PHE A 37 -0.77 -15.13 11.45
C PHE A 37 -2.08 -14.57 12.01
N TYR A 38 -2.45 -13.35 11.63
CA TYR A 38 -3.60 -12.65 12.22
C TYR A 38 -4.92 -12.96 11.50
N LYS A 39 -4.92 -13.04 10.17
CA LYS A 39 -6.15 -13.27 9.39
C LYS A 39 -6.47 -14.76 9.19
N PHE A 40 -5.49 -15.57 8.79
CA PHE A 40 -5.73 -16.97 8.40
C PHE A 40 -5.43 -17.99 9.50
N ASN A 41 -4.47 -17.74 10.39
CA ASN A 41 -4.03 -18.68 11.42
C ASN A 41 -4.17 -18.13 12.86
N LYS A 42 -5.22 -17.34 13.09
CA LYS A 42 -5.48 -16.72 14.39
C LYS A 42 -5.56 -17.75 15.52
N GLY A 43 -4.94 -17.44 16.66
CA GLY A 43 -4.83 -18.28 17.85
C GLY A 43 -3.71 -19.33 17.80
N LYS A 44 -2.97 -19.45 16.68
CA LYS A 44 -1.83 -20.38 16.59
C LYS A 44 -0.57 -19.86 17.26
N SER A 45 -0.39 -18.54 17.32
CA SER A 45 0.73 -17.90 18.00
C SER A 45 0.40 -16.46 18.35
N GLU A 46 0.01 -16.22 19.60
CA GLU A 46 -0.28 -14.87 20.11
C GLU A 46 0.93 -13.92 19.93
N TYR A 47 2.16 -14.42 20.14
CA TYR A 47 3.37 -13.66 19.91
C TYR A 47 3.50 -13.18 18.45
N ALA A 48 3.32 -14.08 17.48
CA ALA A 48 3.46 -13.73 16.07
C ALA A 48 2.37 -12.77 15.62
N GLU A 49 1.12 -13.01 16.05
CA GLU A 49 -0.01 -12.11 15.79
C GLU A 49 0.27 -10.70 16.29
N ASN A 50 0.64 -10.55 17.57
CA ASN A 50 0.94 -9.25 18.16
C ASN A 50 2.13 -8.57 17.47
N ARG A 51 3.20 -9.32 17.21
CA ARG A 51 4.40 -8.80 16.52
C ARG A 51 4.06 -8.21 15.15
N PHE A 52 3.35 -8.98 14.30
CA PHE A 52 3.05 -8.51 12.95
C PHE A 52 1.94 -7.46 12.93
N LEU A 53 1.02 -7.47 13.88
CA LEU A 53 0.05 -6.40 14.05
C LEU A 53 0.74 -5.07 14.39
N ASP A 54 1.71 -5.08 15.29
CA ASP A 54 2.44 -3.87 15.66
C ASP A 54 3.36 -3.37 14.54
N LEU A 55 3.98 -4.27 13.77
CA LEU A 55 4.73 -3.89 12.57
C LEU A 55 3.83 -3.27 11.49
N ALA A 56 2.61 -3.81 11.32
CA ALA A 56 1.64 -3.24 10.39
C ALA A 56 1.14 -1.86 10.84
N LYS A 57 0.92 -1.63 12.15
CA LYS A 57 0.60 -0.28 12.67
C LYS A 57 1.72 0.71 12.35
N LYS A 58 2.99 0.31 12.54
CA LYS A 58 4.15 1.15 12.18
C LYS A 58 4.17 1.47 10.68
N ILE A 59 3.86 0.49 9.82
CA ILE A 59 3.73 0.76 8.37
C ILE A 59 2.68 1.85 8.13
N TYR A 60 1.50 1.74 8.74
CA TYR A 60 0.43 2.72 8.55
C TYR A 60 0.86 4.12 9.02
N GLU A 61 1.52 4.21 10.18
CA GLU A 61 2.08 5.45 10.72
C GLU A 61 3.13 6.05 9.78
N TYR A 62 4.08 5.25 9.28
CA TYR A 62 5.13 5.72 8.38
C TYR A 62 4.58 6.20 7.04
N LEU A 63 3.62 5.46 6.45
CA LEU A 63 2.98 5.88 5.21
C LEU A 63 2.19 7.17 5.41
N ASP A 64 1.46 7.33 6.51
CA ASP A 64 0.74 8.56 6.81
C ASP A 64 1.68 9.77 6.97
N ILE A 65 2.78 9.60 7.69
CA ILE A 65 3.80 10.64 7.84
C ILE A 65 4.40 11.01 6.48
N GLN A 66 4.72 10.04 5.63
CA GLN A 66 5.24 10.33 4.29
C GLN A 66 4.23 11.10 3.45
N LEU A 67 2.98 10.66 3.45
CA LEU A 67 1.88 11.25 2.66
C LEU A 67 1.38 12.58 3.22
N SER A 68 1.84 12.97 4.41
CA SER A 68 1.67 14.33 4.94
C SER A 68 2.60 15.34 4.25
N LYS A 69 3.72 14.86 3.70
CA LYS A 69 4.76 15.70 3.06
C LYS A 69 4.66 15.73 1.54
N ASN A 70 4.06 14.70 0.94
CA ASN A 70 3.98 14.51 -0.50
C ASN A 70 2.56 14.10 -0.91
N LYS A 71 2.14 14.47 -2.12
CA LYS A 71 0.83 14.02 -2.63
C LYS A 71 0.76 12.50 -2.81
N TYR A 72 1.84 11.88 -3.28
CA TYR A 72 2.02 10.43 -3.46
C TYR A 72 3.29 9.96 -2.72
N LEU A 73 3.58 8.66 -2.73
CA LEU A 73 4.66 8.11 -1.87
C LEU A 73 6.03 8.72 -2.18
N ALA A 74 6.41 8.79 -3.44
CA ALA A 74 7.75 9.21 -3.85
C ALA A 74 7.87 10.72 -4.12
N CYS A 75 6.80 11.34 -4.62
CA CYS A 75 6.76 12.75 -5.06
C CYS A 75 5.30 13.22 -5.24
N ASP A 76 5.10 14.34 -5.93
CA ASP A 76 3.76 14.88 -6.21
C ASP A 76 3.04 14.24 -7.42
N GLU A 77 3.68 13.28 -8.07
CA GLU A 77 3.15 12.52 -9.21
C GLU A 77 2.82 11.07 -8.80
N TYR A 78 1.82 10.46 -9.44
CA TYR A 78 1.47 9.06 -9.22
C TYR A 78 2.48 8.14 -9.90
N THR A 79 3.11 7.23 -9.15
CA THR A 79 4.24 6.43 -9.64
C THR A 79 4.06 4.93 -9.41
N ILE A 80 5.02 4.13 -9.88
CA ILE A 80 5.01 2.69 -9.64
C ILE A 80 5.19 2.32 -8.16
N ALA A 81 5.73 3.20 -7.32
CA ALA A 81 5.78 2.98 -5.88
C ALA A 81 4.36 2.95 -5.27
N ASP A 82 3.47 3.83 -5.74
CA ASP A 82 2.06 3.86 -5.33
C ASP A 82 1.32 2.63 -5.87
N ILE A 83 1.55 2.28 -7.14
CA ILE A 83 0.96 1.09 -7.78
C ILE A 83 1.35 -0.19 -7.03
N ALA A 84 2.61 -0.34 -6.62
CA ALA A 84 3.09 -1.51 -5.91
C ALA A 84 2.54 -1.59 -4.47
N THR A 85 2.32 -0.44 -3.84
CA THR A 85 1.90 -0.37 -2.43
C THR A 85 0.38 -0.48 -2.27
N PHE A 86 -0.39 0.17 -3.13
CA PHE A 86 -1.86 0.28 -3.02
C PHE A 86 -2.61 -1.06 -2.86
N PRO A 87 -2.30 -2.13 -3.62
CA PRO A 87 -2.99 -3.41 -3.48
C PRO A 87 -2.87 -4.02 -2.08
N TRP A 88 -1.74 -3.81 -1.40
CA TRP A 88 -1.55 -4.27 -0.02
C TRP A 88 -2.45 -3.53 0.97
N LEU A 89 -2.69 -2.24 0.74
CA LEU A 89 -3.58 -1.43 1.58
C LEU A 89 -5.06 -1.70 1.26
N CYS A 90 -5.39 -2.26 0.10
CA CYS A 90 -6.75 -2.73 -0.22
C CYS A 90 -7.23 -3.90 0.64
N ARG A 91 -6.38 -4.42 1.54
CA ARG A 91 -6.75 -5.42 2.55
C ARG A 91 -6.79 -4.83 3.96
N HIS A 92 -6.91 -3.50 4.10
CA HIS A 92 -6.87 -2.83 5.41
C HIS A 92 -7.89 -3.36 6.43
N GLU A 93 -9.07 -3.80 5.98
CA GLU A 93 -10.07 -4.43 6.86
C GLU A 93 -9.55 -5.71 7.51
N TRP A 94 -8.73 -6.49 6.79
CA TRP A 94 -8.13 -7.73 7.31
C TRP A 94 -7.05 -7.45 8.37
N HIS A 95 -6.48 -6.24 8.35
CA HIS A 95 -5.41 -5.88 9.27
C HIS A 95 -5.95 -5.47 10.65
N GLY A 96 -7.24 -5.12 10.78
CA GLY A 96 -7.85 -4.73 12.06
C GLY A 96 -7.31 -3.42 12.66
N ILE A 97 -6.60 -2.61 11.88
CA ILE A 97 -5.94 -1.37 12.35
C ILE A 97 -6.89 -0.17 12.28
N GLY A 98 -7.71 -0.09 11.21
CA GLY A 98 -8.60 1.03 10.90
C GLY A 98 -7.86 2.14 10.14
N ILE A 99 -7.88 2.07 8.81
CA ILE A 99 -7.15 3.00 7.93
C ILE A 99 -7.60 4.45 8.12
N LYS A 100 -8.88 4.66 8.47
CA LYS A 100 -9.48 5.97 8.73
C LYS A 100 -8.79 6.80 9.82
N LYS A 101 -8.04 6.15 10.73
CA LYS A 101 -7.25 6.84 11.76
C LYS A 101 -6.06 7.61 11.18
N TYR A 102 -5.65 7.28 9.96
CA TYR A 102 -4.50 7.82 9.26
C TYR A 102 -4.98 8.74 8.14
N LYS A 103 -5.03 10.04 8.43
CA LYS A 103 -5.66 11.07 7.58
C LYS A 103 -5.05 11.12 6.17
N ASN A 104 -3.74 11.17 6.08
CA ASN A 104 -3.02 11.35 4.82
C ASN A 104 -2.98 10.05 4.02
N LEU A 105 -2.85 8.91 4.71
CA LEU A 105 -2.97 7.60 4.10
C LEU A 105 -4.38 7.35 3.55
N SER A 106 -5.42 7.72 4.29
CA SER A 106 -6.81 7.62 3.84
C SER A 106 -7.07 8.48 2.61
N ARG A 107 -6.60 9.74 2.60
CA ARG A 107 -6.67 10.62 1.42
C ARG A 107 -6.04 9.95 0.21
N TRP A 108 -4.80 9.50 0.34
CA TRP A 108 -4.06 8.85 -0.74
C TRP A 108 -4.79 7.59 -1.27
N TYR A 109 -5.31 6.78 -0.35
CA TYR A 109 -6.04 5.56 -0.69
C TYR A 109 -7.32 5.87 -1.48
N GLU A 110 -8.10 6.84 -1.03
CA GLU A 110 -9.32 7.28 -1.71
C GLU A 110 -9.06 7.93 -3.07
N GLU A 111 -7.99 8.72 -3.19
CA GLU A 111 -7.61 9.32 -4.47
C GLU A 111 -7.24 8.23 -5.50
N ILE A 112 -6.50 7.20 -5.08
CA ILE A 112 -6.08 6.10 -5.96
C ILE A 112 -7.23 5.16 -6.29
N SER A 113 -8.09 4.83 -5.32
CA SER A 113 -9.21 3.90 -5.52
C SER A 113 -10.23 4.38 -6.55
N LYS A 114 -10.33 5.71 -6.75
CA LYS A 114 -11.22 6.33 -7.74
C LYS A 114 -10.65 6.33 -9.17
N ARG A 115 -9.39 5.93 -9.38
CA ARG A 115 -8.75 5.96 -10.71
C ARG A 115 -9.36 4.88 -11.61
N PRO A 116 -9.81 5.20 -12.84
CA PRO A 116 -10.41 4.20 -13.74
C PRO A 116 -9.52 2.99 -14.02
N ALA A 117 -8.21 3.20 -14.19
CA ALA A 117 -7.26 2.11 -14.42
C ALA A 117 -7.06 1.22 -13.19
N VAL A 118 -7.17 1.78 -11.98
CA VAL A 118 -7.07 1.02 -10.72
C VAL A 118 -8.32 0.17 -10.53
N ILE A 119 -9.51 0.75 -10.77
CA ILE A 119 -10.78 0.01 -10.73
C ILE A 119 -10.74 -1.17 -11.71
N LYS A 120 -10.32 -0.93 -12.96
CA LYS A 120 -10.18 -1.99 -13.96
C LYS A 120 -9.14 -3.05 -13.57
N GLY A 121 -8.02 -2.63 -12.98
CA GLY A 121 -6.96 -3.53 -12.54
C GLY A 121 -7.33 -4.34 -11.29
N TYR A 122 -8.27 -3.84 -10.49
CA TYR A 122 -8.77 -4.54 -9.31
C TYR A 122 -9.74 -5.67 -9.68
N ASP A 123 -10.52 -5.50 -10.74
CA ASP A 123 -11.43 -6.51 -11.26
C ASP A 123 -11.10 -6.88 -12.72
N PRO A 124 -9.94 -7.52 -12.98
CA PRO A 124 -9.48 -7.77 -14.35
C PRO A 124 -10.37 -8.77 -15.11
N GLU A 125 -11.06 -9.64 -14.38
CA GLU A 125 -11.94 -10.69 -14.92
C GLU A 125 -13.43 -10.30 -14.92
N ASN A 126 -13.77 -9.08 -14.46
CA ASN A 126 -15.15 -8.57 -14.30
C ASN A 126 -16.04 -9.47 -13.41
N LEU A 127 -15.48 -9.97 -12.32
CA LEU A 127 -16.16 -10.79 -11.31
C LEU A 127 -17.00 -9.96 -10.32
N GLY A 128 -16.99 -8.63 -10.45
CA GLY A 128 -17.69 -7.71 -9.57
C GLY A 128 -16.91 -7.36 -8.30
N GLU A 129 -15.58 -7.52 -8.33
CA GLU A 129 -14.71 -7.13 -7.22
C GLU A 129 -14.76 -5.61 -6.99
N LYS A 130 -14.86 -5.20 -5.73
CA LYS A 130 -14.93 -3.78 -5.35
C LYS A 130 -13.80 -3.44 -4.40
N ILE A 131 -13.11 -2.34 -4.70
CA ILE A 131 -12.10 -1.77 -3.80
C ILE A 131 -12.81 -1.37 -2.50
N PRO A 132 -12.34 -1.85 -1.31
CA PRO A 132 -12.92 -1.48 -0.04
C PRO A 132 -12.94 0.04 0.19
N LEU A 133 -13.95 0.51 0.89
CA LEU A 133 -14.04 1.91 1.28
C LEU A 133 -13.21 2.14 2.55
N VAL A 134 -12.74 3.37 2.74
CA VAL A 134 -12.10 3.77 3.99
C VAL A 134 -13.11 3.64 5.14
N SER A 135 -12.87 2.66 6.01
CA SER A 135 -13.68 2.33 7.20
C SER A 135 -12.86 2.40 8.47
#